data_AF-A0A966SFX4-F1
#
_entry.id   AF-A0A966SFX4-F1
#
_cell.length_a   1.000
_cell.length_b   1.000
_cell.length_c   1.000
_cell.angle_alpha   90.00
_cell.angle_beta   90.00
_cell.angle_gamma   90.00
#
_symmetry.space_group_name_H-M   'P 1'
#
loop_
_entity.id
_entity.type
_entity.pdbx_description
1 polymer ?
#
loop_
_entity_poly.entity_id
_entity_poly.type
_entity_poly.pdbx_seq_one_letter_code
_entity_poly.pdbx_strand_id
1 'polypeptide(L)'
;MSPITELAGNGMSNALTFGRGGRGVIMVRAAGNNRETGANANDQSYTADPRVITAAGVRTTGRVASYSTPGACVLVAAPVGDQAVGLYAPPTTDRAGATFGYNRVQFLDDSADYAINSLSPDGTSFAAPQITGLCALLLGANPNLTIRDVQQILTLSARHFDFADRDLTTNGAGFVVSHNAGFGVPDAGLAVRLAQVWSNRPPATVITLVSNVTQAIPDAGFLVLANGLDVPPGLNRIPGLMPEAGLHPDDPPGESSRPDSPTPSYPLVFVGQANSALTTNLTGQAALIQRGTSTFFDKLKRAEDAGAAFAIIYDNVASTNLVSMSVTNGLLNIPSIFIGQTAGDVLAANAQTNVNLRVQLTLDAARYQFVVTNELSCEHVSVRVQTTHNFRGDLRITLTSPAGTRSILQRFNPFASSEPLADWTYHSTHHFFESTVGTWTVQVSDESPGAVGSVTSVSLIVKGVPIRDSDHDGLDDEWEMAKFSTLAYGPLDDPDGDGFSNAREQAIGSHPAQMNSPFPFALDVSPWSAQLLRVSWPTAAGRAYELRTNANATSTFAPLTNLTGRFPDGEVFLPHGSAAQFFRLRAP
;
A
#
# COMPACT_ATOMS: atom_id res chain seq x y z
N MET A 1 -7.93 21.79 2.33
CA MET A 1 -8.68 20.62 2.86
C MET A 1 -9.86 21.12 3.69
N SER A 2 -10.85 20.28 4.00
CA SER A 2 -11.94 20.67 4.91
C SER A 2 -12.23 19.54 5.91
N PRO A 3 -12.27 19.82 7.23
CA PRO A 3 -12.78 18.85 8.18
C PRO A 3 -14.25 18.54 7.89
N ILE A 4 -14.70 17.35 8.28
CA ILE A 4 -16.13 17.01 8.24
C ILE A 4 -16.86 18.04 9.12
N THR A 5 -17.86 18.70 8.56
CA THR A 5 -18.70 19.62 9.36
C THR A 5 -19.49 18.81 10.39
N GLU A 6 -19.80 19.40 11.53
CA GLU A 6 -20.58 18.72 12.58
C GLU A 6 -21.86 18.07 12.03
N LEU A 7 -22.59 18.79 11.17
CA LEU A 7 -23.81 18.28 10.53
C LEU A 7 -23.55 17.03 9.69
N ALA A 8 -22.51 17.05 8.85
CA ALA A 8 -22.17 15.91 8.01
C ALA A 8 -21.63 14.73 8.84
N GLY A 9 -20.86 15.02 9.88
CA GLY A 9 -20.37 14.02 10.83
C GLY A 9 -21.51 13.32 11.56
N ASN A 10 -22.51 14.09 12.03
CA ASN A 10 -23.74 13.56 12.62
C ASN A 10 -24.54 12.74 11.60
N GLY A 11 -24.63 13.19 10.35
CA GLY A 11 -25.27 12.44 9.26
C GLY A 11 -24.62 11.07 9.02
N MET A 12 -23.28 11.04 8.93
CA MET A 12 -22.53 9.78 8.79
C MET A 12 -22.69 8.88 10.01
N SER A 13 -22.64 9.43 11.22
CA SER A 13 -22.88 8.68 12.46
C SER A 13 -24.28 8.08 12.49
N ASN A 14 -25.31 8.83 12.10
CA ASN A 14 -26.69 8.34 12.05
C ASN A 14 -26.87 7.26 10.98
N ALA A 15 -26.26 7.44 9.80
CA ALA A 15 -26.29 6.44 8.74
C ALA A 15 -25.61 5.13 9.16
N LEU A 16 -24.53 5.20 9.95
CA LEU A 16 -23.87 4.02 10.50
C LEU A 16 -24.69 3.37 11.62
N THR A 17 -25.23 4.16 12.56
CA THR A 17 -25.89 3.65 13.77
C THR A 17 -27.32 3.19 13.52
N PHE A 18 -28.08 3.88 12.68
CA PHE A 18 -29.51 3.61 12.47
C PHE A 18 -29.80 3.01 11.09
N GLY A 19 -28.91 3.20 10.13
CA GLY A 19 -29.06 2.67 8.79
C GLY A 19 -29.16 1.15 8.75
N ARG A 20 -29.98 0.65 7.81
CA ARG A 20 -30.17 -0.80 7.58
C ARG A 20 -30.56 -1.58 8.85
N GLY A 21 -31.34 -0.96 9.74
CA GLY A 21 -31.77 -1.55 11.00
C GLY A 21 -30.63 -1.76 11.99
N GLY A 22 -29.69 -0.81 12.04
CA GLY A 22 -28.52 -0.87 12.94
C GLY A 22 -27.28 -1.57 12.36
N ARG A 23 -27.35 -2.07 11.12
CA ARG A 23 -26.22 -2.71 10.42
C ARG A 23 -25.28 -1.70 9.75
N GLY A 24 -25.73 -0.45 9.63
CA GLY A 24 -25.01 0.64 9.00
C GLY A 24 -25.17 0.68 7.49
N VAL A 25 -25.33 1.91 6.97
CA VAL A 25 -25.24 2.19 5.53
C VAL A 25 -23.80 1.97 5.06
N ILE A 26 -23.64 1.25 3.95
CA ILE A 26 -22.35 1.12 3.27
C ILE A 26 -22.09 2.40 2.49
N MET A 27 -20.99 3.07 2.80
CA MET A 27 -20.55 4.28 2.11
C MET A 27 -19.23 3.97 1.40
N VAL A 28 -19.19 4.18 0.08
CA VAL A 28 -17.99 3.99 -0.74
C VAL A 28 -17.58 5.33 -1.33
N ARG A 29 -16.28 5.64 -1.32
CA ARG A 29 -15.74 6.90 -1.82
C ARG A 29 -14.48 6.69 -2.64
N ALA A 30 -14.34 7.51 -3.67
CA ALA A 30 -13.15 7.52 -4.51
C ALA A 30 -11.95 8.10 -3.73
N ALA A 31 -10.77 7.50 -3.89
CA ALA A 31 -9.55 7.94 -3.21
C ALA A 31 -9.11 9.35 -3.63
N GLY A 32 -9.34 9.74 -4.89
CA GLY A 32 -8.98 11.04 -5.45
C GLY A 32 -8.24 10.92 -6.79
N ASN A 33 -8.14 12.03 -7.52
CA ASN A 33 -7.56 12.10 -8.86
C ASN A 33 -6.42 13.13 -8.96
N ASN A 34 -5.74 13.42 -7.85
CA ASN A 34 -4.75 14.51 -7.76
C ASN A 34 -3.36 14.01 -7.34
N ARG A 35 -2.96 12.81 -7.80
CA ARG A 35 -1.63 12.26 -7.52
C ARG A 35 -0.52 13.20 -8.03
N GLU A 36 -0.72 13.82 -9.18
CA GLU A 36 0.23 14.70 -9.86
C GLU A 36 0.58 15.98 -9.08
N THR A 37 -0.23 16.34 -8.08
CA THR A 37 0.03 17.46 -7.16
C THR A 37 0.45 16.98 -5.76
N GLY A 38 0.83 15.71 -5.63
CA GLY A 38 1.25 15.10 -4.36
C GLY A 38 0.12 14.94 -3.34
N ALA A 39 -1.15 14.96 -3.77
CA ALA A 39 -2.27 14.80 -2.85
C ALA A 39 -2.21 13.45 -2.13
N ASN A 40 -2.71 13.42 -0.90
CA ASN A 40 -2.88 12.20 -0.11
C ASN A 40 -4.37 11.98 0.21
N ALA A 41 -4.86 10.74 0.12
CA ALA A 41 -6.25 10.43 0.47
C ALA A 41 -6.58 10.75 1.94
N ASN A 42 -5.56 10.75 2.82
CA ASN A 42 -5.68 11.20 4.21
C ASN A 42 -5.82 12.73 4.38
N ASP A 43 -5.70 13.52 3.32
CA ASP A 43 -5.92 14.97 3.33
C ASP A 43 -7.42 15.32 3.27
N GLN A 44 -8.30 14.34 3.06
CA GLN A 44 -9.74 14.56 2.96
C GLN A 44 -10.48 13.76 4.03
N SER A 45 -11.01 14.47 5.01
CA SER A 45 -11.65 13.91 6.21
C SER A 45 -12.74 12.86 5.91
N TYR A 46 -13.55 13.06 4.87
CA TYR A 46 -14.56 12.07 4.45
C TYR A 46 -13.98 10.85 3.73
N THR A 47 -12.94 11.05 2.91
CA THR A 47 -12.27 9.96 2.18
C THR A 47 -11.43 9.14 3.17
N ALA A 48 -10.86 9.76 4.19
CA ALA A 48 -10.03 9.09 5.18
C ALA A 48 -10.84 8.38 6.27
N ASP A 49 -12.12 8.75 6.46
CA ASP A 49 -12.94 8.25 7.56
C ASP A 49 -13.06 6.71 7.55
N PRO A 50 -12.74 6.01 8.66
CA PRO A 50 -12.75 4.55 8.71
C PRO A 50 -14.16 3.93 8.55
N ARG A 51 -15.22 4.75 8.62
CA ARG A 51 -16.61 4.35 8.35
C ARG A 51 -16.94 4.36 6.85
N VAL A 52 -16.00 4.73 6.00
CA VAL A 52 -16.13 4.77 4.54
C VAL A 52 -15.19 3.75 3.93
N ILE A 53 -15.60 3.14 2.82
CA ILE A 53 -14.76 2.27 2.00
C ILE A 53 -14.10 3.13 0.94
N THR A 54 -12.79 3.33 1.06
CA THR A 54 -12.04 4.17 0.13
C THR A 54 -11.44 3.33 -0.98
N ALA A 55 -11.83 3.66 -2.21
CA ALA A 55 -11.53 2.91 -3.43
C ALA A 55 -10.54 3.67 -4.33
N ALA A 56 -9.36 3.07 -4.55
CA ALA A 56 -8.38 3.54 -5.51
C ALA A 56 -8.67 3.00 -6.93
N GLY A 57 -8.02 3.59 -7.93
CA GLY A 57 -8.12 3.17 -9.34
C GLY A 57 -6.83 2.49 -9.81
N VAL A 58 -6.96 1.29 -10.38
CA VAL A 58 -5.86 0.59 -11.07
C VAL A 58 -6.16 0.45 -12.56
N ARG A 59 -5.13 0.48 -13.39
CA ARG A 59 -5.18 0.14 -14.82
C ARG A 59 -5.64 -1.32 -14.97
N THR A 60 -6.08 -1.69 -16.17
CA THR A 60 -6.38 -3.09 -16.52
C THR A 60 -5.18 -4.03 -16.39
N THR A 61 -3.96 -3.49 -16.34
CA THR A 61 -2.73 -4.24 -16.06
C THR A 61 -2.48 -4.50 -14.57
N GLY A 62 -3.27 -3.90 -13.68
CA GLY A 62 -3.06 -3.96 -12.23
C GLY A 62 -2.22 -2.83 -11.64
N ARG A 63 -1.43 -2.14 -12.46
CA ARG A 63 -0.65 -0.96 -12.06
C ARG A 63 -1.60 0.16 -11.66
N VAL A 64 -1.30 0.91 -10.61
CA VAL A 64 -2.13 2.08 -10.21
C VAL A 64 -2.27 3.07 -11.37
N ALA A 65 -3.44 3.73 -11.49
CA ALA A 65 -3.66 4.74 -12.52
C ALA A 65 -2.88 6.03 -12.21
N SER A 66 -2.45 6.72 -13.26
CA SER A 66 -1.57 7.92 -13.20
C SER A 66 -2.07 9.02 -12.28
N TYR A 67 -3.40 9.17 -12.16
CA TYR A 67 -4.05 10.18 -11.32
C TYR A 67 -4.47 9.67 -9.93
N SER A 68 -4.53 8.35 -9.70
CA SER A 68 -5.20 7.77 -8.51
C SER A 68 -4.45 8.15 -7.23
N THR A 69 -5.07 8.97 -6.39
CA THR A 69 -4.48 9.53 -5.17
C THR A 69 -4.16 8.43 -4.15
N PRO A 70 -2.89 8.30 -3.69
CA PRO A 70 -2.51 7.30 -2.70
C PRO A 70 -2.80 7.74 -1.25
N GLY A 71 -2.87 6.80 -0.31
CA GLY A 71 -2.97 7.08 1.12
C GLY A 71 -3.18 5.84 1.98
N ALA A 72 -2.77 5.88 3.25
CA ALA A 72 -2.89 4.73 4.15
C ALA A 72 -4.34 4.35 4.48
N CYS A 73 -5.30 5.25 4.23
CA CYS A 73 -6.73 5.02 4.43
C CYS A 73 -7.41 4.27 3.26
N VAL A 74 -6.71 4.05 2.13
CA VAL A 74 -7.25 3.28 1.00
C VAL A 74 -7.47 1.83 1.44
N LEU A 75 -8.68 1.30 1.27
CA LEU A 75 -8.98 -0.08 1.64
C LEU A 75 -8.75 -1.03 0.47
N VAL A 76 -9.28 -0.70 -0.71
CA VAL A 76 -9.26 -1.55 -1.90
C VAL A 76 -9.17 -0.71 -3.17
N ALA A 77 -9.01 -1.37 -4.32
CA ALA A 77 -9.00 -0.74 -5.64
C ALA A 77 -9.98 -1.40 -6.61
N ALA A 78 -10.29 -0.72 -7.71
CA ALA A 78 -11.02 -1.30 -8.83
C ALA A 78 -10.41 -0.86 -10.18
N PRO A 79 -10.62 -1.65 -11.25
CA PRO A 79 -10.14 -1.31 -12.60
C PRO A 79 -10.75 -0.01 -13.12
N VAL A 80 -9.92 0.86 -13.67
CA VAL A 80 -10.31 2.13 -14.31
C VAL A 80 -9.49 2.34 -15.60
N GLY A 81 -9.86 3.33 -16.39
CA GLY A 81 -9.05 3.80 -17.51
C GLY A 81 -7.88 4.64 -17.06
N ASP A 82 -6.91 4.83 -17.95
CA ASP A 82 -5.81 5.77 -17.79
C ASP A 82 -5.46 6.32 -19.18
N GLN A 83 -6.11 7.41 -19.55
CA GLN A 83 -5.98 7.98 -20.90
C GLN A 83 -4.56 8.50 -21.16
N ALA A 84 -3.80 8.86 -20.11
CA ALA A 84 -2.42 9.32 -20.23
C ALA A 84 -1.48 8.24 -20.81
N VAL A 85 -1.85 6.96 -20.69
CA VAL A 85 -1.09 5.82 -21.24
C VAL A 85 -1.90 5.02 -22.28
N GLY A 86 -3.00 5.58 -22.80
CA GLY A 86 -3.81 4.96 -23.85
C GLY A 86 -4.59 3.73 -23.40
N LEU A 87 -4.90 3.60 -22.10
CA LEU A 87 -5.72 2.52 -21.56
C LEU A 87 -7.13 3.04 -21.27
N TYR A 88 -8.15 2.33 -21.76
CA TYR A 88 -9.53 2.79 -21.67
C TYR A 88 -10.27 2.16 -20.48
N ALA A 89 -11.20 2.93 -19.91
CA ALA A 89 -12.03 2.46 -18.81
C ALA A 89 -13.06 1.42 -19.28
N PRO A 90 -13.61 0.60 -18.36
CA PRO A 90 -14.76 -0.24 -18.67
C PRO A 90 -15.93 0.58 -19.23
N PRO A 91 -16.73 0.00 -20.15
CA PRO A 91 -17.86 0.69 -20.73
C PRO A 91 -18.91 1.01 -19.66
N THR A 92 -19.61 2.13 -19.82
CA THR A 92 -20.71 2.54 -18.93
C THR A 92 -21.83 3.19 -19.72
N THR A 93 -23.03 3.22 -19.15
CA THR A 93 -24.12 4.07 -19.64
C THR A 93 -23.71 5.54 -19.56
N ASP A 94 -24.20 6.34 -20.49
CA ASP A 94 -23.92 7.76 -20.62
C ASP A 94 -25.20 8.56 -20.88
N ARG A 95 -25.13 9.88 -20.74
CA ARG A 95 -26.25 10.76 -21.04
C ARG A 95 -26.42 10.84 -22.56
N ALA A 96 -27.60 10.42 -23.03
CA ALA A 96 -27.96 10.51 -24.44
C ALA A 96 -27.86 11.95 -25.00
N GLY A 97 -27.40 12.05 -26.25
CA GLY A 97 -27.38 13.29 -27.03
C GLY A 97 -26.05 14.03 -27.02
N ALA A 98 -25.78 14.77 -28.11
CA ALA A 98 -24.48 15.36 -28.43
C ALA A 98 -23.98 16.46 -27.47
N THR A 99 -24.80 16.90 -26.51
CA THR A 99 -24.52 18.09 -25.69
C THR A 99 -23.96 17.75 -24.31
N PHE A 100 -24.41 16.66 -23.68
CA PHE A 100 -24.18 16.43 -22.24
C PHE A 100 -23.47 15.12 -21.91
N GLY A 101 -23.43 14.14 -22.82
CA GLY A 101 -22.69 12.90 -22.66
C GLY A 101 -21.20 13.04 -23.02
N TYR A 102 -20.43 12.03 -22.62
CA TYR A 102 -19.08 11.76 -23.10
C TYR A 102 -19.10 11.27 -24.55
N ASN A 103 -20.02 10.36 -24.88
CA ASN A 103 -20.32 9.97 -26.24
C ASN A 103 -21.20 11.02 -26.91
N ARG A 104 -20.56 11.87 -27.72
CA ARG A 104 -21.23 12.96 -28.45
C ARG A 104 -21.59 12.59 -29.89
N VAL A 105 -21.37 11.33 -30.27
CA VAL A 105 -21.68 10.87 -31.62
C VAL A 105 -23.17 10.55 -31.71
N GLN A 106 -23.82 10.99 -32.79
CA GLN A 106 -25.20 10.61 -33.08
C GLN A 106 -25.19 9.34 -33.93
N PHE A 107 -25.54 8.22 -33.31
CA PHE A 107 -25.80 6.96 -34.00
C PHE A 107 -27.31 6.77 -34.20
N LEU A 108 -27.68 5.89 -35.15
CA LEU A 108 -29.10 5.50 -35.37
C LEU A 108 -29.57 4.42 -34.38
N ASP A 109 -28.65 3.85 -33.60
CA ASP A 109 -28.88 2.84 -32.57
C ASP A 109 -28.61 3.39 -31.16
N ASP A 110 -28.74 2.54 -30.15
CA ASP A 110 -28.53 2.88 -28.74
C ASP A 110 -27.06 3.05 -28.35
N SER A 111 -26.11 2.91 -29.29
CA SER A 111 -24.68 3.07 -28.96
C SER A 111 -24.32 4.48 -28.49
N ALA A 112 -25.13 5.49 -28.82
CA ALA A 112 -25.02 6.85 -28.30
C ALA A 112 -25.34 6.97 -26.79
N ASP A 113 -25.98 5.95 -26.19
CA ASP A 113 -26.34 5.91 -24.77
C ASP A 113 -25.24 5.30 -23.89
N TYR A 114 -24.08 4.98 -24.48
CA TYR A 114 -22.95 4.36 -23.78
C TYR A 114 -21.63 5.10 -24.08
N ALA A 115 -20.79 5.19 -23.06
CA ALA A 115 -19.40 5.63 -23.18
C ALA A 115 -18.50 4.40 -23.26
N ILE A 116 -17.86 4.21 -24.41
CA ILE A 116 -17.02 3.04 -24.73
C ILE A 116 -15.65 3.45 -25.27
N ASN A 117 -14.64 2.60 -25.09
CA ASN A 117 -13.28 2.80 -25.62
C ASN A 117 -12.71 4.18 -25.26
N SER A 118 -12.21 4.93 -26.25
CA SER A 118 -11.65 6.27 -26.06
C SER A 118 -12.66 7.34 -25.62
N LEU A 119 -13.96 7.03 -25.62
CA LEU A 119 -15.01 7.90 -25.10
C LEU A 119 -15.28 7.64 -23.61
N SER A 120 -14.82 6.52 -23.06
CA SER A 120 -15.02 6.19 -21.64
C SER A 120 -14.19 7.14 -20.77
N PRO A 121 -14.82 7.88 -19.85
CA PRO A 121 -14.11 8.72 -18.89
C PRO A 121 -13.26 7.89 -17.92
N ASP A 122 -12.14 8.44 -17.49
CA ASP A 122 -11.30 7.90 -16.43
C ASP A 122 -11.50 8.66 -15.10
N GLY A 123 -10.88 8.15 -14.04
CA GLY A 123 -10.99 8.68 -12.69
C GLY A 123 -11.34 7.60 -11.66
N THR A 124 -10.87 7.78 -10.42
CA THR A 124 -11.27 6.97 -9.26
C THR A 124 -12.78 7.07 -8.97
N SER A 125 -13.44 8.09 -9.52
CA SER A 125 -14.90 8.20 -9.60
C SER A 125 -15.59 7.02 -10.27
N PHE A 126 -14.89 6.25 -11.11
CA PHE A 126 -15.38 5.00 -11.72
C PHE A 126 -14.97 3.74 -10.96
N ALA A 127 -14.01 3.84 -10.03
CA ALA A 127 -13.66 2.76 -9.11
C ALA A 127 -14.71 2.62 -8.00
N ALA A 128 -15.12 3.73 -7.38
CA ALA A 128 -16.07 3.70 -6.27
C ALA A 128 -17.44 3.06 -6.63
N PRO A 129 -18.07 3.31 -7.80
CA PRO A 129 -19.29 2.63 -8.21
C PRO A 129 -19.12 1.13 -8.44
N GLN A 130 -17.96 0.67 -8.93
CA GLN A 130 -17.69 -0.76 -9.08
C GLN A 130 -17.62 -1.47 -7.73
N ILE A 131 -16.90 -0.90 -6.76
CA ILE A 131 -16.87 -1.41 -5.38
C ILE A 131 -18.27 -1.33 -4.74
N THR A 132 -19.04 -0.27 -5.02
CA THR A 132 -20.45 -0.16 -4.57
C THR A 132 -21.31 -1.28 -5.15
N GLY A 133 -21.18 -1.58 -6.44
CA GLY A 133 -21.88 -2.69 -7.09
C GLY A 133 -21.52 -4.04 -6.47
N LEU A 134 -20.24 -4.27 -6.18
CA LEU A 134 -19.82 -5.46 -5.44
C LEU A 134 -20.44 -5.50 -4.04
N CYS A 135 -20.41 -4.40 -3.27
CA CYS A 135 -21.06 -4.33 -1.97
C CYS A 135 -22.56 -4.68 -2.06
N ALA A 136 -23.26 -4.26 -3.12
CA ALA A 136 -24.65 -4.63 -3.36
C ALA A 136 -24.82 -6.13 -3.59
N LEU A 137 -23.92 -6.79 -4.31
CA LEU A 137 -23.91 -8.26 -4.46
C LEU A 137 -23.70 -8.96 -3.10
N LEU A 138 -22.77 -8.46 -2.27
CA LEU A 138 -22.53 -9.00 -0.92
C LEU A 138 -23.79 -8.90 -0.06
N LEU A 139 -24.47 -7.75 -0.07
CA LEU A 139 -25.73 -7.57 0.65
C LEU A 139 -26.89 -8.38 0.08
N GLY A 140 -26.89 -8.62 -1.23
CA GLY A 140 -27.84 -9.52 -1.88
C GLY A 140 -27.66 -10.97 -1.43
N ALA A 141 -26.41 -11.41 -1.25
CA ALA A 141 -26.07 -12.73 -0.73
C ALA A 141 -26.34 -12.86 0.77
N ASN A 142 -26.03 -11.82 1.55
CA ASN A 142 -26.26 -11.78 2.99
C ASN A 142 -26.67 -10.37 3.46
N PRO A 143 -27.98 -10.12 3.67
CA PRO A 143 -28.46 -8.79 4.06
C PRO A 143 -28.12 -8.44 5.52
N ASN A 144 -27.60 -9.38 6.32
CA ASN A 144 -27.24 -9.17 7.72
C ASN A 144 -25.85 -8.58 7.92
N LEU A 145 -25.02 -8.50 6.88
CA LEU A 145 -23.69 -7.93 6.97
C LEU A 145 -23.71 -6.48 7.46
N THR A 146 -22.87 -6.18 8.45
CA THR A 146 -22.55 -4.81 8.86
C THR A 146 -21.50 -4.21 7.93
N ILE A 147 -21.24 -2.91 8.05
CA ILE A 147 -20.15 -2.29 7.29
C ILE A 147 -18.76 -2.88 7.61
N ARG A 148 -18.53 -3.29 8.87
CA ARG A 148 -17.25 -3.90 9.28
C ARG A 148 -17.06 -5.26 8.61
N ASP A 149 -18.13 -6.04 8.53
CA ASP A 149 -18.15 -7.32 7.81
C ASP A 149 -17.82 -7.12 6.33
N VAL A 150 -18.47 -6.15 5.69
CA VAL A 150 -18.22 -5.82 4.27
C VAL A 150 -16.78 -5.38 4.03
N GLN A 151 -16.22 -4.51 4.88
CA GLN A 151 -14.82 -4.10 4.79
C GLN A 151 -13.88 -5.31 4.84
N GLN A 152 -14.09 -6.23 5.79
CA GLN A 152 -13.25 -7.42 5.92
C GLN A 152 -13.44 -8.39 4.75
N ILE A 153 -14.66 -8.62 4.26
CA ILE A 153 -14.88 -9.47 3.06
C ILE A 153 -14.17 -8.89 1.85
N LEU A 154 -14.20 -7.57 1.64
CA LEU A 154 -13.49 -6.91 0.54
C LEU A 154 -11.98 -7.07 0.69
N THR A 155 -11.43 -6.84 1.89
CA THR A 155 -10.00 -7.04 2.18
C THR A 155 -9.58 -8.50 1.95
N LEU A 156 -10.33 -9.46 2.48
CA LEU A 156 -10.03 -10.88 2.38
C LEU A 156 -10.27 -11.41 0.96
N SER A 157 -11.05 -10.75 0.11
CA SER A 157 -11.20 -11.18 -1.29
C SER A 157 -10.22 -10.49 -2.25
N ALA A 158 -9.46 -9.50 -1.78
CA ALA A 158 -8.61 -8.68 -2.63
C ALA A 158 -7.29 -9.33 -3.03
N ARG A 159 -6.80 -8.95 -4.21
CA ARG A 159 -5.50 -9.35 -4.75
C ARG A 159 -4.81 -8.23 -5.49
N HIS A 160 -3.48 -8.28 -5.47
CA HIS A 160 -2.63 -7.40 -6.27
C HIS A 160 -2.25 -8.07 -7.59
N PHE A 161 -2.07 -7.24 -8.61
CA PHE A 161 -1.72 -7.67 -9.97
C PHE A 161 -0.38 -7.08 -10.44
N ASP A 162 0.07 -6.00 -9.82
CA ASP A 162 1.34 -5.35 -10.10
C ASP A 162 2.34 -5.55 -8.95
N PHE A 163 3.06 -6.67 -8.96
CA PHE A 163 4.08 -6.97 -7.95
C PHE A 163 5.37 -6.13 -8.11
N ALA A 164 5.43 -5.25 -9.11
CA ALA A 164 6.51 -4.29 -9.27
C ALA A 164 6.19 -2.93 -8.62
N ASP A 165 5.00 -2.76 -8.01
CA ASP A 165 4.74 -1.62 -7.12
C ASP A 165 5.67 -1.68 -5.91
N ARG A 166 6.55 -0.68 -5.81
CA ARG A 166 7.58 -0.57 -4.77
C ARG A 166 7.00 -0.21 -3.40
N ASP A 167 5.73 0.18 -3.35
CA ASP A 167 5.00 0.44 -2.11
C ASP A 167 4.29 -0.82 -1.57
N LEU A 168 4.30 -1.93 -2.32
CA LEU A 168 3.77 -3.19 -1.82
C LEU A 168 4.63 -3.73 -0.68
N THR A 169 3.95 -3.98 0.44
CA THR A 169 4.54 -4.58 1.64
C THR A 169 3.59 -5.64 2.18
N THR A 170 4.13 -6.58 2.95
CA THR A 170 3.32 -7.56 3.68
C THR A 170 3.20 -7.08 5.12
N ASN A 171 1.97 -7.02 5.63
CA ASN A 171 1.70 -6.61 7.00
C ASN A 171 1.98 -7.76 7.99
N GLY A 172 1.86 -7.49 9.29
CA GLY A 172 2.21 -8.46 10.34
C GLY A 172 1.36 -9.74 10.34
N ALA A 173 0.16 -9.67 9.75
CA ALA A 173 -0.74 -10.81 9.61
C ALA A 173 -0.62 -11.53 8.24
N GLY A 174 0.35 -11.15 7.41
CA GLY A 174 0.61 -11.81 6.13
C GLY A 174 -0.14 -11.26 4.92
N PHE A 175 -0.87 -10.15 5.07
CA PHE A 175 -1.63 -9.56 3.98
C PHE A 175 -0.80 -8.51 3.22
N VAL A 176 -0.83 -8.57 1.89
CA VAL A 176 -0.15 -7.62 1.03
C VAL A 176 -0.95 -6.32 0.93
N VAL A 177 -0.32 -5.19 1.24
CA VAL A 177 -0.92 -3.86 1.25
C VAL A 177 -0.02 -2.82 0.58
N SER A 178 -0.64 -1.81 -0.04
CA SER A 178 0.04 -0.65 -0.65
C SER A 178 -0.81 0.60 -0.43
N HIS A 179 -0.19 1.76 -0.22
CA HIS A 179 -0.92 3.03 -0.16
C HIS A 179 -1.54 3.40 -1.53
N ASN A 180 -1.10 2.77 -2.62
CA ASN A 180 -1.62 3.00 -3.97
C ASN A 180 -2.95 2.28 -4.21
N ALA A 181 -3.15 1.10 -3.61
CA ALA A 181 -4.27 0.19 -3.93
C ALA A 181 -4.93 -0.48 -2.71
N GLY A 182 -4.51 -0.15 -1.48
CA GLY A 182 -4.94 -0.83 -0.27
C GLY A 182 -4.57 -2.32 -0.32
N PHE A 183 -5.53 -3.20 -0.02
CA PHE A 183 -5.40 -4.65 -0.14
C PHE A 183 -5.48 -5.17 -1.59
N GLY A 184 -5.67 -4.27 -2.57
CA GLY A 184 -5.76 -4.61 -3.99
C GLY A 184 -7.20 -4.66 -4.49
N VAL A 185 -7.44 -5.39 -5.58
CA VAL A 185 -8.74 -5.49 -6.24
C VAL A 185 -9.52 -6.70 -5.69
N PRO A 186 -10.70 -6.51 -5.08
CA PRO A 186 -11.57 -7.58 -4.61
C PRO A 186 -12.00 -8.52 -5.74
N ASP A 187 -11.82 -9.82 -5.54
CA ASP A 187 -12.43 -10.83 -6.39
C ASP A 187 -13.92 -10.96 -6.05
N ALA A 188 -14.80 -10.59 -6.98
CA ALA A 188 -16.24 -10.59 -6.76
C ALA A 188 -16.80 -11.98 -6.45
N GLY A 189 -16.24 -13.04 -7.05
CA GLY A 189 -16.68 -14.41 -6.85
C GLY A 189 -16.35 -14.89 -5.44
N LEU A 190 -15.09 -14.73 -5.02
CA LEU A 190 -14.69 -15.05 -3.65
C LEU A 190 -15.43 -14.19 -2.62
N ALA A 191 -15.59 -12.89 -2.87
CA ALA A 191 -16.29 -11.99 -1.95
C ALA A 191 -17.74 -12.43 -1.72
N VAL A 192 -18.47 -12.80 -2.78
CA VAL A 192 -19.86 -13.29 -2.65
C VAL A 192 -19.91 -14.64 -1.93
N ARG A 193 -18.98 -15.57 -2.22
CA ARG A 193 -18.87 -16.84 -1.47
C ARG A 193 -18.64 -16.59 0.01
N LEU A 194 -17.70 -15.70 0.36
CA LEU A 194 -17.48 -15.25 1.74
C LEU A 194 -18.76 -14.71 2.36
N ALA A 195 -19.47 -13.80 1.70
CA ALA A 195 -20.71 -13.22 2.20
C ALA A 195 -21.77 -14.27 2.56
N GLN A 196 -21.90 -15.34 1.76
CA GLN A 196 -22.92 -16.39 1.98
C GLN A 196 -22.73 -17.18 3.28
N VAL A 197 -21.48 -17.32 3.74
CA VAL A 197 -21.12 -18.11 4.93
C VAL A 197 -20.59 -17.23 6.07
N TRP A 198 -20.52 -15.91 5.86
CA TRP A 198 -19.93 -14.98 6.80
C TRP A 198 -20.68 -14.94 8.13
N SER A 199 -19.91 -15.03 9.21
CA SER A 199 -20.40 -14.76 10.56
C SER A 199 -20.05 -13.33 10.96
N ASN A 200 -21.06 -12.54 11.34
CA ASN A 200 -20.84 -11.15 11.71
C ASN A 200 -19.79 -11.00 12.80
N ARG A 201 -18.90 -10.02 12.63
CA ARG A 201 -17.82 -9.75 13.59
C ARG A 201 -18.40 -9.31 14.94
N PRO A 202 -17.79 -9.74 16.06
CA PRO A 202 -18.13 -9.23 17.38
C PRO A 202 -17.99 -7.70 17.46
N PRO A 203 -18.62 -7.05 18.45
CA PRO A 203 -18.44 -5.62 18.70
C PRO A 203 -16.97 -5.23 18.80
N ALA A 204 -16.56 -4.16 18.11
CA ALA A 204 -15.21 -3.65 18.20
C ALA A 204 -14.97 -2.93 19.54
N THR A 205 -13.75 -3.03 20.04
CA THR A 205 -13.21 -2.19 21.12
C THR A 205 -12.35 -1.09 20.50
N VAL A 206 -12.35 0.09 21.14
CA VAL A 206 -11.50 1.22 20.76
C VAL A 206 -10.60 1.57 21.93
N ILE A 207 -9.30 1.69 21.67
CA ILE A 207 -8.27 2.11 22.62
C ILE A 207 -7.75 3.46 22.16
N THR A 208 -7.63 4.40 23.09
CA THR A 208 -7.02 5.71 22.83
C THR A 208 -5.89 5.94 23.82
N LEU A 209 -4.68 6.09 23.31
CA LEU A 209 -3.50 6.48 24.08
C LEU A 209 -3.07 7.88 23.65
N VAL A 210 -2.72 8.74 24.59
CA VAL A 210 -2.38 10.14 24.33
C VAL A 210 -1.04 10.47 24.95
N SER A 211 -0.17 11.11 24.18
CA SER A 211 1.01 11.81 24.68
C SER A 211 0.83 13.30 24.47
N ASN A 212 0.96 14.07 25.55
CA ASN A 212 0.98 15.54 25.52
C ASN A 212 2.40 16.08 25.76
N VAL A 213 3.42 15.25 25.54
CA VAL A 213 4.81 15.68 25.62
C VAL A 213 5.14 16.49 24.38
N THR A 214 5.36 17.79 24.54
CA THR A 214 5.79 18.63 23.41
C THR A 214 7.19 18.23 22.94
N GLN A 215 7.33 17.97 21.64
CA GLN A 215 8.63 17.75 20.99
C GLN A 215 8.77 18.69 19.79
N ALA A 216 9.95 19.31 19.67
CA ALA A 216 10.29 20.05 18.46
C ALA A 216 10.33 19.09 17.26
N ILE A 217 9.83 19.56 16.11
CA ILE A 217 9.98 18.85 14.85
C ILE A 217 11.34 19.27 14.28
N PRO A 218 12.29 18.34 14.08
CA PRO A 218 13.57 18.68 13.50
C PRO A 218 13.41 19.20 12.07
N ASP A 219 13.92 20.41 11.83
CA ASP A 219 13.97 21.04 10.50
C ASP A 219 14.96 20.30 9.59
N ALA A 220 14.64 20.18 8.30
CA ALA A 220 15.42 19.42 7.31
C ALA A 220 15.86 18.04 7.84
N GLY A 221 14.90 17.21 8.22
CA GLY A 221 15.07 15.99 9.01
C GLY A 221 15.94 14.91 8.37
N PHE A 222 16.20 14.91 7.06
CA PHE A 222 17.11 13.94 6.46
C PHE A 222 18.58 14.29 6.72
N LEU A 223 19.31 13.33 7.29
CA LEU A 223 20.71 13.51 7.66
C LEU A 223 21.60 12.40 7.09
N VAL A 224 22.85 12.76 6.78
CA VAL A 224 23.97 11.82 6.77
C VAL A 224 24.60 11.82 8.16
N LEU A 225 24.68 10.65 8.78
CA LEU A 225 25.50 10.44 9.98
C LEU A 225 26.83 9.84 9.57
N ALA A 226 27.93 10.53 9.87
CA ALA A 226 29.28 9.99 9.70
C ALA A 226 29.87 9.60 11.04
N ASN A 227 30.28 8.34 11.17
CA ASN A 227 30.80 7.73 12.38
C ASN A 227 32.09 6.96 12.08
N GLY A 228 32.93 6.74 13.09
CA GLY A 228 34.21 6.06 12.96
C GLY A 228 35.28 6.68 13.85
N LEU A 229 36.43 6.02 13.98
CA LEU A 229 37.60 6.63 14.61
C LEU A 229 38.05 7.82 13.75
N ASP A 230 38.46 8.93 14.38
CA ASP A 230 39.01 10.12 13.71
C ASP A 230 38.07 10.82 12.71
N VAL A 231 36.74 10.69 12.88
CA VAL A 231 35.77 11.58 12.20
C VAL A 231 35.82 12.98 12.84
N PRO A 232 36.08 14.05 12.07
CA PRO A 232 36.16 15.41 12.59
C PRO A 232 34.88 15.84 13.33
N PRO A 233 35.00 16.58 14.46
CA PRO A 233 33.86 17.19 15.11
C PRO A 233 33.08 18.07 14.12
N GLY A 234 31.79 17.79 13.94
CA GLY A 234 30.92 18.52 13.01
C GLY A 234 30.51 17.74 11.75
N LEU A 235 31.10 16.58 11.48
CA LEU A 235 30.62 15.65 10.42
C LEU A 235 29.65 14.58 10.92
N ASN A 236 29.42 14.54 12.23
CA ASN A 236 28.61 13.52 12.89
C ASN A 236 27.14 13.59 12.46
N ARG A 237 26.69 14.77 12.02
CA ARG A 237 25.32 15.07 11.57
C ARG A 237 25.35 16.10 10.45
N ILE A 238 25.01 15.69 9.24
CA ILE A 238 25.07 16.55 8.06
C ILE A 238 23.67 16.59 7.44
N PRO A 239 22.95 17.74 7.51
CA PRO A 239 21.67 17.90 6.84
C PRO A 239 21.79 17.72 5.33
N GLY A 240 20.77 17.13 4.74
CA GLY A 240 20.71 16.93 3.31
C GLY A 240 19.29 16.84 2.77
N LEU A 241 19.16 16.97 1.46
CA LEU A 241 17.90 16.82 0.74
C LEU A 241 17.88 15.49 -0.01
N MET A 242 16.81 14.73 0.16
CA MET A 242 16.52 13.60 -0.72
C MET A 242 16.12 14.13 -2.12
N PRO A 243 16.31 13.37 -3.21
CA PRO A 243 15.85 13.76 -4.53
C PRO A 243 14.33 14.01 -4.56
N GLU A 244 13.87 14.85 -5.50
CA GLU A 244 12.44 15.16 -5.70
C GLU A 244 11.63 13.87 -5.75
N ALA A 245 10.52 13.78 -5.02
CA ALA A 245 9.74 12.54 -4.99
C ALA A 245 9.03 12.30 -6.32
N GLY A 246 9.23 11.11 -6.89
CA GLY A 246 8.34 10.58 -7.92
C GLY A 246 6.97 10.30 -7.28
N LEU A 247 5.92 10.93 -7.83
CA LEU A 247 4.57 10.85 -7.27
C LEU A 247 3.82 9.61 -7.74
N HIS A 248 4.22 9.03 -8.88
CA HIS A 248 3.72 7.78 -9.40
C HIS A 248 4.76 6.66 -9.23
N PRO A 249 4.37 5.38 -9.06
CA PRO A 249 5.32 4.27 -9.07
C PRO A 249 6.15 4.13 -10.36
N ASP A 250 5.69 4.72 -11.46
CA ASP A 250 6.44 4.81 -12.73
C ASP A 250 7.46 5.97 -12.73
N ASP A 251 7.33 6.90 -11.78
CA ASP A 251 8.18 8.08 -11.67
C ASP A 251 9.33 7.82 -10.68
N PRO A 252 10.57 8.04 -11.09
CA PRO A 252 11.72 7.98 -10.19
C PRO A 252 11.92 9.32 -9.45
N PRO A 253 12.45 9.29 -8.22
CA PRO A 253 12.60 8.15 -7.32
C PRO A 253 11.29 7.94 -6.54
N GLY A 254 10.83 6.69 -6.43
CA GLY A 254 9.62 6.39 -5.65
C GLY A 254 9.84 6.50 -4.14
N GLU A 255 8.75 6.65 -3.37
CA GLU A 255 8.72 6.74 -1.89
C GLU A 255 9.62 5.73 -1.15
N SER A 256 9.81 4.53 -1.70
CA SER A 256 10.72 3.50 -1.15
C SER A 256 12.18 3.94 -0.97
N SER A 257 12.63 5.01 -1.65
CA SER A 257 13.99 5.53 -1.53
C SER A 257 14.15 6.53 -0.37
N ARG A 258 13.08 6.82 0.39
CA ARG A 258 13.04 7.76 1.52
C ARG A 258 12.89 6.99 2.84
N PRO A 259 14.01 6.64 3.51
CA PRO A 259 13.98 5.76 4.67
C PRO A 259 13.53 6.49 5.96
N ASP A 260 12.53 5.96 6.67
CA ASP A 260 12.11 6.47 8.00
C ASP A 260 12.94 5.91 9.15
N SER A 261 13.55 4.75 8.91
CA SER A 261 14.50 4.11 9.80
C SER A 261 15.91 4.30 9.27
N PRO A 262 16.92 4.43 10.14
CA PRO A 262 18.29 4.56 9.70
C PRO A 262 18.72 3.38 8.79
N THR A 263 19.39 3.66 7.67
CA THR A 263 19.97 2.60 6.81
C THR A 263 21.07 1.83 7.55
N PRO A 264 21.50 0.63 7.15
CA PRO A 264 22.71 0.07 7.76
C PRO A 264 23.93 1.00 7.58
N SER A 265 24.89 0.92 8.50
CA SER A 265 26.10 1.73 8.43
C SER A 265 27.13 1.11 7.48
N TYR A 266 27.52 1.85 6.43
CA TYR A 266 28.39 1.35 5.36
C TYR A 266 29.72 2.13 5.27
N PRO A 267 30.83 1.50 4.83
CA PRO A 267 32.03 2.23 4.42
C PRO A 267 31.71 3.27 3.36
N LEU A 268 32.31 4.46 3.45
CA LEU A 268 32.16 5.50 2.45
C LEU A 268 33.31 5.47 1.45
N VAL A 269 32.99 5.43 0.15
CA VAL A 269 34.01 5.52 -0.91
C VAL A 269 33.77 6.75 -1.77
N PHE A 270 34.78 7.61 -1.84
CA PHE A 270 34.77 8.76 -2.75
C PHE A 270 35.12 8.31 -4.18
N VAL A 271 34.18 8.53 -5.11
CA VAL A 271 34.30 8.09 -6.51
C VAL A 271 34.48 9.26 -7.49
N GLY A 272 34.89 10.42 -6.97
CA GLY A 272 35.05 11.64 -7.76
C GLY A 272 33.70 12.16 -8.28
N GLN A 273 33.69 12.62 -9.53
CA GLN A 273 32.47 13.16 -10.16
C GLN A 273 31.59 12.09 -10.82
N ALA A 274 32.03 10.84 -10.91
CA ALA A 274 31.29 9.78 -11.61
C ALA A 274 30.80 10.18 -13.02
N ASN A 275 31.64 10.86 -13.83
CA ASN A 275 31.29 11.32 -15.18
C ASN A 275 31.24 10.19 -16.23
N SER A 276 31.71 9.00 -15.87
CA SER A 276 31.71 7.77 -16.64
C SER A 276 31.40 6.59 -15.72
N ALA A 277 31.20 5.40 -16.28
CA ALA A 277 31.03 4.17 -15.51
C ALA A 277 32.13 4.03 -14.43
N LEU A 278 31.73 3.59 -13.24
CA LEU A 278 32.65 3.39 -12.12
C LEU A 278 33.35 2.04 -12.28
N THR A 279 34.66 2.02 -12.09
CA THR A 279 35.46 0.78 -12.07
C THR A 279 35.59 0.20 -10.66
N THR A 280 35.15 0.94 -9.65
CA THR A 280 35.17 0.53 -8.23
C THR A 280 33.96 -0.33 -7.92
N ASN A 281 34.14 -1.48 -7.27
CA ASN A 281 33.04 -2.28 -6.74
C ASN A 281 32.58 -1.69 -5.39
N LEU A 282 31.31 -1.30 -5.32
CA LEU A 282 30.70 -0.66 -4.16
C LEU A 282 29.74 -1.58 -3.41
N THR A 283 29.75 -2.89 -3.69
CA THR A 283 28.94 -3.87 -2.97
C THR A 283 29.22 -3.80 -1.46
N GLY A 284 28.18 -3.51 -0.68
CA GLY A 284 28.29 -3.31 0.78
C GLY A 284 28.97 -2.01 1.18
N GLN A 285 28.96 -0.99 0.31
CA GLN A 285 29.56 0.33 0.53
C GLN A 285 28.60 1.45 0.09
N ALA A 286 28.82 2.66 0.60
CA ALA A 286 28.14 3.87 0.17
C ALA A 286 29.03 4.68 -0.78
N ALA A 287 28.44 5.29 -1.81
CA ALA A 287 29.15 6.15 -2.76
C ALA A 287 29.12 7.61 -2.30
N LEU A 288 30.26 8.30 -2.29
CA LEU A 288 30.33 9.76 -2.20
C LEU A 288 30.73 10.33 -3.57
N ILE A 289 29.88 11.19 -4.12
CA ILE A 289 30.01 11.72 -5.48
C ILE A 289 30.01 13.25 -5.43
N GLN A 290 31.02 13.87 -6.04
CA GLN A 290 31.02 15.32 -6.24
C GLN A 290 30.10 15.71 -7.40
N ARG A 291 29.31 16.77 -7.21
CA ARG A 291 28.55 17.39 -8.30
C ARG A 291 29.50 17.86 -9.42
N GLY A 292 29.03 17.75 -10.66
CA GLY A 292 29.83 18.06 -11.85
C GLY A 292 28.93 18.19 -13.08
N THR A 293 29.44 17.81 -14.25
CA THR A 293 28.76 18.03 -15.53
C THR A 293 27.71 16.97 -15.89
N SER A 294 27.86 15.73 -15.42
CA SER A 294 26.83 14.68 -15.61
C SER A 294 25.56 14.97 -14.81
N THR A 295 24.41 14.46 -15.28
CA THR A 295 23.14 14.58 -14.56
C THR A 295 23.17 13.86 -13.21
N PHE A 296 22.31 14.25 -12.27
CA PHE A 296 22.19 13.56 -10.98
C PHE A 296 21.78 12.09 -11.18
N PHE A 297 20.80 11.83 -12.06
CA PHE A 297 20.40 10.47 -12.41
C PHE A 297 21.57 9.61 -12.88
N ASP A 298 22.36 10.06 -13.85
CA ASP A 298 23.47 9.26 -14.40
C ASP A 298 24.51 8.93 -13.32
N LYS A 299 24.81 9.90 -12.45
CA LYS A 299 25.74 9.70 -11.33
C LYS A 299 25.23 8.62 -10.37
N LEU A 300 23.97 8.71 -9.97
CA LEU A 300 23.34 7.76 -9.05
C LEU A 300 23.20 6.38 -9.69
N LYS A 301 22.83 6.32 -10.98
CA LYS A 301 22.73 5.07 -11.71
C LYS A 301 24.07 4.36 -11.84
N ARG A 302 25.15 5.09 -12.08
CA ARG A 302 26.53 4.52 -12.09
C ARG A 302 26.96 3.98 -10.72
N ALA A 303 26.53 4.62 -9.63
CA ALA A 303 26.77 4.11 -8.29
C ALA A 303 25.95 2.85 -7.98
N GLU A 304 24.68 2.83 -8.39
CA GLU A 304 23.83 1.65 -8.31
C GLU A 304 24.40 0.48 -9.12
N ASP A 305 24.79 0.71 -10.38
CA ASP A 305 25.37 -0.32 -11.27
C ASP A 305 26.69 -0.87 -10.73
N ALA A 306 27.41 -0.08 -9.93
CA ALA A 306 28.61 -0.49 -9.22
C ALA A 306 28.32 -1.23 -7.89
N GLY A 307 27.05 -1.36 -7.49
CA GLY A 307 26.62 -2.10 -6.31
C GLY A 307 26.50 -1.28 -5.02
N ALA A 308 26.49 0.06 -5.09
CA ALA A 308 26.40 0.91 -3.90
C ALA A 308 25.09 0.66 -3.13
N ALA A 309 25.16 0.63 -1.80
CA ALA A 309 23.99 0.50 -0.93
C ALA A 309 23.15 1.80 -0.90
N PHE A 310 23.81 2.95 -0.97
CA PHE A 310 23.22 4.27 -1.18
C PHE A 310 24.27 5.25 -1.71
N ALA A 311 23.85 6.43 -2.17
CA ALA A 311 24.75 7.44 -2.68
C ALA A 311 24.54 8.82 -2.03
N ILE A 312 25.64 9.51 -1.74
CA ILE A 312 25.68 10.89 -1.27
C ILE A 312 26.26 11.74 -2.39
N ILE A 313 25.49 12.70 -2.90
CA ILE A 313 26.00 13.73 -3.81
C ILE A 313 26.28 14.98 -2.99
N TYR A 314 27.43 15.61 -3.18
CA TYR A 314 27.71 16.89 -2.54
C TYR A 314 27.97 18.00 -3.55
N ASP A 315 27.60 19.23 -3.18
CA ASP A 315 27.70 20.38 -4.07
C ASP A 315 29.16 20.72 -4.41
N ASN A 316 29.35 21.31 -5.59
CA ASN A 316 30.64 21.85 -6.04
C ASN A 316 30.64 23.39 -6.04
N VAL A 317 29.57 24.01 -5.53
CA VAL A 317 29.41 25.45 -5.37
C VAL A 317 29.40 25.79 -3.89
N ALA A 318 30.16 26.82 -3.50
CA ALA A 318 30.18 27.33 -2.13
C ALA A 318 28.88 28.08 -1.83
N SER A 319 27.88 27.34 -1.33
CA SER A 319 26.55 27.84 -1.01
C SER A 319 26.00 27.13 0.23
N THR A 320 25.20 27.85 1.01
CA THR A 320 24.41 27.26 2.11
C THR A 320 23.10 26.66 1.60
N ASN A 321 22.67 27.01 0.40
CA ASN A 321 21.44 26.49 -0.20
C ASN A 321 21.71 25.11 -0.82
N LEU A 322 20.97 24.11 -0.36
CA LEU A 322 20.98 22.77 -0.94
C LEU A 322 20.21 22.76 -2.27
N VAL A 323 20.62 21.87 -3.17
CA VAL A 323 20.00 21.70 -4.48
C VAL A 323 19.14 20.44 -4.46
N SER A 324 17.91 20.58 -4.95
CA SER A 324 17.02 19.44 -5.18
C SER A 324 17.53 18.61 -6.36
N MET A 325 17.68 17.29 -6.18
CA MET A 325 18.16 16.40 -7.23
C MET A 325 17.00 15.94 -8.12
N SER A 326 16.97 16.40 -9.36
CA SER A 326 16.07 15.89 -10.39
C SER A 326 16.62 14.58 -10.97
N VAL A 327 15.85 13.49 -10.88
CA VAL A 327 16.26 12.13 -11.30
C VAL A 327 15.27 11.46 -12.26
N THR A 328 14.60 12.25 -13.10
CA THR A 328 13.48 11.84 -13.96
C THR A 328 13.82 10.89 -15.13
N ASN A 329 15.09 10.51 -15.32
CA ASN A 329 15.57 9.83 -16.53
C ASN A 329 15.48 8.29 -16.48
N GLY A 330 14.87 7.71 -15.45
CA GLY A 330 14.65 6.28 -15.32
C GLY A 330 14.58 5.81 -13.88
N LEU A 331 14.26 4.53 -13.66
CA LEU A 331 14.15 3.98 -12.32
C LEU A 331 15.50 3.98 -11.58
N LEU A 332 15.46 4.40 -10.31
CA LEU A 332 16.57 4.33 -9.36
C LEU A 332 16.11 3.57 -8.11
N ASN A 333 16.93 2.63 -7.64
CA ASN A 333 16.61 1.70 -6.56
C ASN A 333 17.35 2.01 -5.26
N ILE A 334 18.46 2.74 -5.32
CA ILE A 334 19.25 3.09 -4.15
C ILE A 334 18.74 4.40 -3.51
N PRO A 335 18.68 4.49 -2.17
CA PRO A 335 18.51 5.77 -1.48
C PRO A 335 19.62 6.74 -1.87
N SER A 336 19.32 8.03 -1.89
CA SER A 336 20.33 9.04 -2.17
C SER A 336 20.04 10.38 -1.53
N ILE A 337 21.07 11.13 -1.17
CA ILE A 337 20.94 12.41 -0.47
C ILE A 337 21.93 13.42 -1.03
N PHE A 338 21.52 14.69 -1.08
CA PHE A 338 22.34 15.83 -1.47
C PHE A 338 22.80 16.61 -0.25
N ILE A 339 24.10 16.89 -0.13
CA ILE A 339 24.68 17.69 0.96
C ILE A 339 25.48 18.89 0.44
N GLY A 340 25.72 19.87 1.31
CA GLY A 340 26.48 21.08 0.97
C GLY A 340 27.96 20.81 0.72
N GLN A 341 28.61 21.70 -0.05
CA GLN A 341 30.02 21.57 -0.45
C GLN A 341 30.96 21.40 0.74
N THR A 342 30.84 22.24 1.77
CA THR A 342 31.77 22.24 2.91
C THR A 342 31.81 20.88 3.62
N ALA A 343 30.65 20.28 3.90
CA ALA A 343 30.60 18.96 4.52
C ALA A 343 31.10 17.86 3.56
N GLY A 344 30.75 17.97 2.27
CA GLY A 344 31.17 17.03 1.24
C GLY A 344 32.67 16.98 1.01
N ASP A 345 33.36 18.13 0.97
CA ASP A 345 34.81 18.20 0.79
C ASP A 345 35.55 17.54 1.97
N VAL A 346 35.07 17.76 3.21
CA VAL A 346 35.67 17.14 4.39
C VAL A 346 35.39 15.63 4.40
N LEU A 347 34.18 15.18 4.06
CA LEU A 347 33.88 13.76 3.90
C LEU A 347 34.74 13.10 2.82
N ALA A 348 34.96 13.77 1.69
CA ALA A 348 35.79 13.25 0.59
C ALA A 348 37.25 13.09 1.01
N ALA A 349 37.82 14.07 1.73
CA ALA A 349 39.17 13.98 2.27
C ALA A 349 39.31 12.87 3.32
N ASN A 350 38.30 12.72 4.19
CA ASN A 350 38.30 11.69 5.23
C ASN A 350 38.12 10.28 4.61
N ALA A 351 37.23 10.10 3.64
CA ALA A 351 37.00 8.82 2.97
C ALA A 351 38.25 8.28 2.24
N GLN A 352 39.18 9.16 1.83
CA GLN A 352 40.43 8.76 1.20
C GLN A 352 41.51 8.28 2.18
N THR A 353 41.41 8.66 3.46
CA THR A 353 42.47 8.45 4.46
C THR A 353 42.01 7.59 5.65
N ASN A 354 40.71 7.56 5.93
CA ASN A 354 40.11 6.89 7.07
C ASN A 354 39.33 5.64 6.64
N VAL A 355 39.98 4.48 6.75
CA VAL A 355 39.36 3.18 6.46
C VAL A 355 38.22 2.82 7.42
N ASN A 356 38.10 3.50 8.56
CA ASN A 356 37.05 3.28 9.56
C ASN A 356 35.85 4.20 9.36
N LEU A 357 35.89 5.13 8.40
CA LEU A 357 34.76 6.02 8.13
C LEU A 357 33.55 5.21 7.67
N ARG A 358 32.47 5.30 8.43
CA ARG A 358 31.17 4.73 8.11
C ARG A 358 30.12 5.81 8.03
N VAL A 359 29.17 5.64 7.13
CA VAL A 359 28.02 6.54 6.98
C VAL A 359 26.70 5.80 7.00
N GLN A 360 25.66 6.53 7.37
CA GLN A 360 24.29 6.07 7.43
C GLN A 360 23.36 7.23 7.02
N LEU A 361 22.27 6.91 6.33
CA LEU A 361 21.18 7.86 6.09
C LEU A 361 20.14 7.68 7.20
N THR A 362 19.64 8.77 7.75
CA THR A 362 18.60 8.74 8.78
C THR A 362 17.59 9.85 8.57
N LEU A 363 16.40 9.64 9.14
CA LEU A 363 15.38 10.66 9.33
C LEU A 363 15.33 11.04 10.81
N ASP A 364 15.67 12.29 11.10
CA ASP A 364 15.43 12.92 12.39
C ASP A 364 13.97 13.33 12.48
N ALA A 365 13.34 12.99 13.59
CA ALA A 365 11.89 13.12 13.77
C ALA A 365 11.55 13.26 15.25
N ALA A 366 10.46 13.97 15.55
CA ALA A 366 9.79 13.82 16.83
C ALA A 366 9.20 12.40 16.92
N ARG A 367 9.53 11.65 17.99
CA ARG A 367 9.15 10.24 18.14
C ARG A 367 8.26 10.04 19.35
N TYR A 368 7.13 9.37 19.12
CA TYR A 368 6.17 9.01 20.15
C TYR A 368 5.99 7.50 20.15
N GLN A 369 6.16 6.88 21.31
CA GLN A 369 5.98 5.45 21.50
C GLN A 369 4.80 5.19 22.41
N PHE A 370 3.95 4.25 22.01
CA PHE A 370 2.77 3.83 22.75
C PHE A 370 2.85 2.33 22.98
N VAL A 371 2.80 1.92 24.25
CA VAL A 371 2.72 0.49 24.61
C VAL A 371 1.25 0.13 24.72
N VAL A 372 0.78 -0.69 23.80
CA VAL A 372 -0.58 -1.27 23.82
C VAL A 372 -0.49 -2.65 24.45
N THR A 373 -1.32 -2.91 25.45
CA THR A 373 -1.38 -4.21 26.16
C THR A 373 -2.71 -4.93 25.96
N ASN A 374 -3.62 -4.33 25.20
CA ASN A 374 -4.90 -4.95 24.88
C ASN A 374 -4.71 -5.92 23.72
N GLU A 375 -5.16 -7.15 23.90
CA GLU A 375 -5.18 -8.20 22.89
C GLU A 375 -6.39 -8.01 21.97
N LEU A 376 -6.18 -7.32 20.84
CA LEU A 376 -7.18 -7.18 19.79
C LEU A 376 -6.62 -7.70 18.46
N SER A 377 -7.46 -8.32 17.66
CA SER A 377 -7.26 -8.43 16.22
C SER A 377 -7.60 -7.08 15.58
N CYS A 378 -6.59 -6.40 15.03
CA CYS A 378 -6.69 -5.02 14.59
C CYS A 378 -7.64 -4.85 13.38
N GLU A 379 -8.39 -3.75 13.35
CA GLU A 379 -9.16 -3.29 12.18
C GLU A 379 -8.58 -1.97 11.65
N HIS A 380 -8.91 -0.86 12.29
CA HIS A 380 -8.51 0.48 11.86
C HIS A 380 -7.60 1.11 12.90
N VAL A 381 -6.55 1.79 12.44
CA VAL A 381 -5.69 2.61 13.30
C VAL A 381 -5.76 4.05 12.87
N SER A 382 -5.90 4.97 13.83
CA SER A 382 -5.92 6.40 13.58
C SER A 382 -4.88 7.10 14.44
N VAL A 383 -4.26 8.14 13.90
CA VAL A 383 -3.32 8.98 14.65
C VAL A 383 -3.77 10.42 14.55
N ARG A 384 -4.12 11.01 15.69
CA ARG A 384 -4.40 12.44 15.79
C ARG A 384 -3.12 13.17 16.17
N VAL A 385 -2.70 14.12 15.33
CA VAL A 385 -1.50 14.94 15.57
C VAL A 385 -1.92 16.39 15.73
N GLN A 386 -1.51 16.99 16.83
CA GLN A 386 -1.59 18.42 17.06
C GLN A 386 -0.20 19.05 16.94
N THR A 387 -0.07 20.08 16.12
CA THR A 387 1.22 20.69 15.79
C THR A 387 1.11 22.20 15.62
N THR A 388 2.21 22.91 15.92
CA THR A 388 2.37 24.34 15.63
C THR A 388 3.03 24.59 14.27
N HIS A 389 3.37 23.53 13.52
CA HIS A 389 3.97 23.67 12.19
C HIS A 389 2.99 24.30 11.20
N ASN A 390 3.39 25.38 10.54
CA ASN A 390 2.49 26.16 9.67
C ASN A 390 2.40 25.58 8.24
N PHE A 391 3.27 24.63 7.89
CA PHE A 391 3.34 24.00 6.58
C PHE A 391 3.19 22.49 6.70
N ARG A 392 1.97 21.98 6.59
CA ARG A 392 1.73 20.53 6.64
C ARG A 392 2.38 19.78 5.47
N GLY A 393 2.51 20.43 4.31
CA GLY A 393 3.19 19.86 3.14
C GLY A 393 4.64 19.49 3.40
N ASP A 394 5.30 20.17 4.34
CA ASP A 394 6.68 19.87 4.70
C ASP A 394 6.79 18.63 5.60
N LEU A 395 5.69 18.26 6.26
CA LEU A 395 5.69 17.16 7.22
C LEU A 395 5.59 15.80 6.55
N ARG A 396 6.33 14.83 7.10
CA ARG A 396 6.08 13.40 6.95
C ARG A 396 5.66 12.82 8.28
N ILE A 397 4.59 12.02 8.25
CA ILE A 397 4.07 11.34 9.44
C ILE A 397 3.96 9.86 9.13
N THR A 398 4.70 9.06 9.89
CA THR A 398 4.78 7.61 9.73
C THR A 398 4.34 6.92 11.02
N LEU A 399 3.50 5.90 10.88
CA LEU A 399 3.13 4.98 11.94
C LEU A 399 3.78 3.62 11.67
N THR A 400 4.33 3.02 12.71
CA THR A 400 4.88 1.65 12.68
C THR A 400 4.24 0.81 13.79
N SER A 401 3.67 -0.34 13.42
CA SER A 401 3.10 -1.30 14.37
C SER A 401 4.17 -2.14 15.06
N PRO A 402 3.83 -2.87 16.14
CA PRO A 402 4.76 -3.78 16.82
C PRO A 402 5.34 -4.86 15.89
N ALA A 403 4.56 -5.33 14.92
CA ALA A 403 4.98 -6.30 13.92
C ALA A 403 5.89 -5.69 12.82
N GLY A 404 6.14 -4.37 12.85
CA GLY A 404 6.98 -3.66 11.89
C GLY A 404 6.23 -3.13 10.66
N THR A 405 4.92 -3.33 10.56
CA THR A 405 4.12 -2.78 9.45
C THR A 405 4.14 -1.27 9.48
N ARG A 406 4.37 -0.67 8.32
CA ARG A 406 4.59 0.76 8.17
C ARG A 406 3.46 1.42 7.37
N SER A 407 2.93 2.52 7.92
CA SER A 407 1.92 3.38 7.28
C SER A 407 2.42 4.82 7.15
N ILE A 408 2.50 5.33 5.92
CA ILE A 408 2.69 6.75 5.63
C ILE A 408 1.34 7.45 5.74
N LEU A 409 1.14 8.12 6.87
CA LEU A 409 -0.09 8.85 7.17
C LEU A 409 -0.12 10.19 6.45
N GLN A 410 1.00 10.90 6.45
CA GLN A 410 1.24 12.15 5.72
C GLN A 410 2.53 11.99 4.90
N ARG A 411 2.47 12.39 3.62
CA ARG A 411 3.65 12.51 2.76
C ARG A 411 4.14 13.95 2.73
N PHE A 412 5.44 14.11 2.51
CA PHE A 412 5.98 15.36 2.03
C PHE A 412 5.30 15.73 0.69
N ASN A 413 4.79 16.95 0.59
CA ASN A 413 4.16 17.49 -0.59
C ASN A 413 4.68 18.92 -0.86
N PRO A 414 5.60 19.09 -1.83
CA PRO A 414 6.17 20.39 -2.16
C PRO A 414 5.19 21.31 -2.90
N PHE A 415 4.04 20.79 -3.36
CA PHE A 415 3.00 21.54 -4.07
C PHE A 415 1.92 22.09 -3.14
N ALA A 416 1.91 21.68 -1.88
CA ALA A 416 0.91 22.11 -0.92
C ALA A 416 1.10 23.60 -0.57
N SER A 417 0.02 24.36 -0.63
CA SER A 417 -0.01 25.72 -0.08
C SER A 417 0.12 25.70 1.45
N SER A 418 0.45 26.86 2.03
CA SER A 418 0.44 27.08 3.47
C SER A 418 -0.97 26.90 4.03
N GLU A 419 -1.32 25.71 4.48
CA GLU A 419 -2.60 25.42 5.13
C GLU A 419 -2.31 24.93 6.55
N PRO A 420 -2.32 25.81 7.56
CA PRO A 420 -2.04 25.42 8.94
C PRO A 420 -3.18 24.55 9.46
N LEU A 421 -2.98 23.23 9.42
CA LEU A 421 -3.82 22.28 10.14
C LEU A 421 -3.12 21.94 11.44
N ALA A 422 -3.44 22.72 12.47
CA ALA A 422 -2.89 22.54 13.82
C ALA A 422 -3.37 21.25 14.50
N ASP A 423 -4.42 20.60 13.98
CA ASP A 423 -5.03 19.40 14.53
C ASP A 423 -5.67 18.56 13.42
N TRP A 424 -5.17 17.35 13.22
CA TRP A 424 -5.68 16.44 12.20
C TRP A 424 -5.61 14.98 12.65
N THR A 425 -6.60 14.19 12.24
CA THR A 425 -6.60 12.73 12.43
C THR A 425 -6.37 12.03 11.11
N TYR A 426 -5.29 11.25 11.07
CA TYR A 426 -4.93 10.40 9.96
C TYR A 426 -5.42 8.97 10.21
N HIS A 427 -5.72 8.22 9.15
CA HIS A 427 -6.21 6.86 9.26
C HIS A 427 -5.36 5.88 8.44
N SER A 428 -5.27 4.63 8.92
CA SER A 428 -4.62 3.53 8.23
C SER A 428 -5.45 2.24 8.29
N THR A 429 -5.53 1.54 7.16
CA THR A 429 -6.06 0.19 7.00
C THR A 429 -4.97 -0.88 6.95
N HIS A 430 -3.69 -0.50 6.95
CA HIS A 430 -2.58 -1.43 6.66
C HIS A 430 -2.37 -2.48 7.76
N HIS A 431 -2.89 -2.23 8.95
CA HIS A 431 -2.70 -3.05 10.14
C HIS A 431 -3.82 -4.07 10.37
N PHE A 432 -4.77 -4.22 9.44
CA PHE A 432 -5.86 -5.19 9.58
C PHE A 432 -5.30 -6.59 9.92
N PHE A 433 -5.94 -7.23 10.90
CA PHE A 433 -5.67 -8.57 11.44
C PHE A 433 -4.39 -8.74 12.24
N GLU A 434 -3.53 -7.72 12.36
CA GLU A 434 -2.36 -7.79 13.24
C GLU A 434 -2.78 -7.85 14.71
N SER A 435 -1.95 -8.49 15.55
CA SER A 435 -2.01 -8.28 17.00
C SER A 435 -1.77 -6.80 17.31
N THR A 436 -2.58 -6.25 18.21
CA THR A 436 -2.37 -4.87 18.66
C THR A 436 -1.33 -4.73 19.75
N VAL A 437 -0.87 -5.84 20.36
CA VAL A 437 0.01 -5.81 21.53
C VAL A 437 1.44 -5.42 21.14
N GLY A 438 2.04 -4.53 21.94
CA GLY A 438 3.43 -4.13 21.81
C GLY A 438 3.63 -2.63 21.62
N THR A 439 4.80 -2.24 21.10
CA THR A 439 5.19 -0.84 20.94
C THR A 439 4.83 -0.32 19.55
N TRP A 440 3.87 0.60 19.51
CA TRP A 440 3.55 1.40 18.33
C TRP A 440 4.39 2.66 18.32
N THR A 441 4.94 3.03 17.15
CA THR A 441 5.78 4.23 17.01
C THR A 441 5.17 5.19 16.00
N VAL A 442 4.97 6.45 16.41
CA VAL A 442 4.63 7.57 15.53
C VAL A 442 5.85 8.46 15.37
N GLN A 443 6.23 8.74 14.11
CA GLN A 443 7.31 9.65 13.76
C GLN A 443 6.71 10.85 13.02
N VAL A 444 7.10 12.06 13.43
CA VAL A 444 6.76 13.32 12.74
C VAL A 444 8.06 14.05 12.40
N SER A 445 8.35 14.22 11.13
CA SER A 445 9.54 14.90 10.62
C SER A 445 9.16 16.04 9.67
N ASP A 446 10.07 16.99 9.52
CA ASP A 446 10.01 18.03 8.50
C ASP A 446 11.07 17.73 7.42
N GLU A 447 10.68 17.67 6.15
CA GLU A 447 11.59 17.40 5.05
C GLU A 447 12.04 18.66 4.28
N SER A 448 11.53 19.84 4.63
CA SER A 448 11.77 21.10 3.96
C SER A 448 12.46 22.10 4.89
N PRO A 449 13.56 22.75 4.47
CA PRO A 449 14.26 23.68 5.33
C PRO A 449 13.47 24.98 5.59
N GLY A 450 13.48 25.43 6.84
CA GLY A 450 13.23 26.82 7.24
C GLY A 450 11.90 27.07 7.95
N ALA A 451 10.85 26.32 7.65
CA ALA A 451 9.68 26.29 8.51
C ALA A 451 9.99 25.45 9.75
N VAL A 452 9.52 25.87 10.93
CA VAL A 452 9.77 25.16 12.18
C VAL A 452 8.49 25.08 13.00
N GLY A 453 8.43 24.07 13.86
CA GLY A 453 7.27 23.83 14.71
C GLY A 453 7.51 22.75 15.74
N SER A 454 6.47 22.41 16.48
CA SER A 454 6.51 21.36 17.49
C SER A 454 5.21 20.58 17.45
N VAL A 455 5.31 19.28 17.69
CA VAL A 455 4.15 18.45 18.00
C VAL A 455 3.79 18.69 19.45
N THR A 456 2.55 19.08 19.73
CA THR A 456 2.05 19.39 21.08
C THR A 456 1.25 18.24 21.68
N SER A 457 0.64 17.41 20.83
CA SER A 457 -0.06 16.20 21.26
C SER A 457 -0.10 15.17 20.13
N VAL A 458 0.01 13.89 20.50
CA VAL A 458 -0.24 12.75 19.61
C VAL A 458 -1.19 11.79 20.31
N SER A 459 -2.27 11.41 19.63
CA SER A 459 -3.16 10.34 20.07
C SER A 459 -3.09 9.16 19.11
N LEU A 460 -2.79 7.97 19.63
CA LEU A 460 -2.94 6.70 18.92
C LEU A 460 -4.32 6.12 19.25
N ILE A 461 -5.13 5.86 18.23
CA ILE A 461 -6.48 5.31 18.34
C ILE A 461 -6.53 3.99 17.59
N VAL A 462 -6.63 2.89 18.33
CA VAL A 462 -6.65 1.52 17.76
C VAL A 462 -8.05 0.95 17.91
N LYS A 463 -8.62 0.43 16.83
CA LYS A 463 -9.91 -0.24 16.82
C LYS A 463 -9.72 -1.68 16.37
N GLY A 464 -10.30 -2.63 17.10
CA GLY A 464 -10.19 -4.05 16.79
C GLY A 464 -11.23 -4.91 17.51
N VAL A 465 -11.20 -6.21 17.26
CA VAL A 465 -12.02 -7.20 17.98
C VAL A 465 -11.17 -7.82 19.08
N PRO A 466 -11.64 -7.90 20.35
CA PRO A 466 -10.93 -8.62 21.39
C PRO A 466 -10.68 -10.08 21.03
N ILE A 467 -9.46 -10.53 21.24
CA ILE A 467 -9.02 -11.93 21.13
C ILE A 467 -8.28 -12.30 22.42
N ARG A 468 -8.00 -13.59 22.62
CA ARG A 468 -6.94 -14.02 23.54
C ARG A 468 -5.70 -14.32 22.72
N ASP A 469 -4.57 -13.74 23.04
CA ASP A 469 -3.38 -13.80 22.17
C ASP A 469 -2.13 -13.77 23.04
N SER A 470 -1.77 -14.91 23.63
CA SER A 470 -0.72 -15.00 24.66
C SER A 470 0.70 -14.89 24.10
N ASP A 471 0.90 -15.22 22.82
CA ASP A 471 2.18 -15.14 22.12
C ASP A 471 2.28 -13.93 21.16
N HIS A 472 1.21 -13.15 21.05
CA HIS A 472 1.12 -11.87 20.35
C HIS A 472 1.33 -11.98 18.83
N ASP A 473 0.89 -13.07 18.22
CA ASP A 473 1.01 -13.29 16.79
C ASP A 473 -0.24 -12.87 15.99
N GLY A 474 -1.33 -12.55 16.69
CA GLY A 474 -2.61 -12.09 16.13
C GLY A 474 -3.62 -13.21 15.85
N LEU A 475 -3.27 -14.46 16.15
CA LEU A 475 -4.20 -15.57 16.26
C LEU A 475 -4.87 -15.57 17.64
N ASP A 476 -6.10 -16.09 17.70
CA ASP A 476 -6.83 -16.24 18.94
C ASP A 476 -6.49 -17.59 19.58
N ASP A 477 -5.91 -17.58 20.78
CA ASP A 477 -5.51 -18.78 21.54
C ASP A 477 -6.67 -19.81 21.63
N GLU A 478 -7.92 -19.36 21.81
CA GLU A 478 -9.07 -20.28 21.87
C GLU A 478 -9.33 -20.93 20.51
N TRP A 479 -9.17 -20.17 19.42
CA TRP A 479 -9.26 -20.70 18.06
C TRP A 479 -8.12 -21.69 17.79
N GLU A 480 -6.86 -21.32 18.07
CA GLU A 480 -5.70 -22.18 17.86
C GLU A 480 -5.78 -23.48 18.68
N MET A 481 -6.13 -23.38 19.96
CA MET A 481 -6.31 -24.56 20.79
C MET A 481 -7.46 -25.45 20.29
N ALA A 482 -8.54 -24.85 19.78
CA ALA A 482 -9.65 -25.60 19.19
C ALA A 482 -9.28 -26.27 17.85
N LYS A 483 -8.40 -25.67 17.04
CA LYS A 483 -8.03 -26.18 15.71
C LYS A 483 -6.80 -27.09 15.71
N PHE A 484 -5.81 -26.78 16.53
CA PHE A 484 -4.49 -27.42 16.55
C PHE A 484 -4.12 -28.06 17.88
N SER A 485 -4.82 -27.72 18.97
CA SER A 485 -4.45 -28.11 20.34
C SER A 485 -3.07 -27.60 20.79
N THR A 486 -2.55 -26.57 20.14
CA THR A 486 -1.26 -25.92 20.43
C THR A 486 -1.25 -24.49 19.89
N LEU A 487 -0.42 -23.62 20.46
CA LEU A 487 -0.11 -22.25 20.01
C LEU A 487 1.21 -22.20 19.22
N ALA A 488 1.47 -23.22 18.40
CA ALA A 488 2.78 -23.36 17.74
C ALA A 488 2.75 -22.96 16.27
N TYR A 489 1.55 -22.73 15.73
CA TYR A 489 1.34 -22.41 14.33
C TYR A 489 1.20 -20.91 14.20
N GLY A 490 1.98 -20.29 13.32
CA GLY A 490 1.94 -18.85 13.11
C GLY A 490 0.85 -18.42 12.14
N PRO A 491 0.63 -17.10 11.99
CA PRO A 491 -0.43 -16.52 11.15
C PRO A 491 -0.22 -16.78 9.64
N LEU A 492 1.02 -17.10 9.24
CA LEU A 492 1.41 -17.34 7.84
C LEU A 492 1.38 -18.82 7.46
N ASP A 493 1.22 -19.73 8.42
CA ASP A 493 1.20 -21.15 8.14
C ASP A 493 -0.09 -21.52 7.39
N ASP A 494 -0.01 -22.57 6.56
CA ASP A 494 -1.11 -23.17 5.79
C ASP A 494 -0.99 -24.70 5.93
N PRO A 495 -1.47 -25.28 7.05
CA PRO A 495 -1.21 -26.68 7.37
C PRO A 495 -1.91 -27.68 6.45
N ASP A 496 -3.06 -27.31 5.86
CA ASP A 496 -3.78 -28.16 4.92
C ASP A 496 -3.47 -27.86 3.45
N GLY A 497 -2.78 -26.76 3.13
CA GLY A 497 -2.28 -26.45 1.80
C GLY A 497 -3.37 -26.02 0.82
N ASP A 498 -4.51 -25.51 1.31
CA ASP A 498 -5.58 -24.99 0.47
C ASP A 498 -5.35 -23.55 -0.02
N GLY A 499 -4.32 -22.89 0.52
CA GLY A 499 -3.87 -21.56 0.10
C GLY A 499 -4.36 -20.43 0.99
N PHE A 500 -5.15 -20.72 2.03
CA PHE A 500 -5.46 -19.76 3.08
C PHE A 500 -4.48 -19.93 4.24
N SER A 501 -3.87 -18.83 4.66
CA SER A 501 -3.05 -18.84 5.87
C SER A 501 -3.91 -18.83 7.12
N ASN A 502 -3.38 -19.29 8.25
CA ASN A 502 -4.10 -19.31 9.53
C ASN A 502 -4.76 -17.97 9.90
N ALA A 503 -4.08 -16.84 9.69
CA ALA A 503 -4.67 -15.51 9.96
C ALA A 503 -5.92 -15.24 9.11
N ARG A 504 -5.88 -15.63 7.83
CA ARG A 504 -7.01 -15.52 6.92
C ARG A 504 -8.11 -16.49 7.29
N GLU A 505 -7.76 -17.71 7.64
CA GLU A 505 -8.69 -18.76 8.05
C GLU A 505 -9.44 -18.41 9.33
N GLN A 506 -8.75 -17.88 10.34
CA GLN A 506 -9.35 -17.29 11.52
C GLN A 506 -10.30 -16.14 11.16
N ALA A 507 -9.90 -15.26 10.24
CA ALA A 507 -10.71 -14.11 9.85
C ALA A 507 -12.01 -14.53 9.13
N ILE A 508 -11.95 -15.55 8.26
CA ILE A 508 -13.12 -16.06 7.51
C ILE A 508 -13.92 -17.12 8.28
N GLY A 509 -13.36 -17.70 9.35
CA GLY A 509 -13.96 -18.77 10.13
C GLY A 509 -13.86 -20.16 9.47
N SER A 510 -12.85 -20.41 8.64
CA SER A 510 -12.58 -21.73 8.04
C SER A 510 -11.89 -22.67 9.03
N HIS A 511 -11.48 -23.84 8.55
CA HIS A 511 -10.81 -24.84 9.37
C HIS A 511 -9.41 -25.13 8.80
N PRO A 512 -8.33 -24.83 9.55
CA PRO A 512 -6.95 -24.84 9.05
C PRO A 512 -6.28 -26.21 8.95
N ALA A 513 -7.11 -27.25 8.93
CA ALA A 513 -6.67 -28.64 8.80
C ALA A 513 -7.63 -29.41 7.89
N GLN A 514 -8.53 -28.70 7.20
CA GLN A 514 -9.55 -29.25 6.33
C GLN A 514 -9.56 -28.44 5.04
N MET A 515 -8.84 -28.97 4.05
CA MET A 515 -8.72 -28.34 2.74
C MET A 515 -10.07 -27.86 2.20
N ASN A 516 -10.09 -26.64 1.67
CA ASN A 516 -11.25 -26.03 1.00
C ASN A 516 -12.42 -25.84 1.97
N SER A 517 -12.15 -25.27 3.14
CA SER A 517 -13.15 -24.85 4.12
C SER A 517 -13.31 -23.33 4.12
N PRO A 518 -14.52 -22.77 4.31
CA PRO A 518 -15.82 -23.45 4.21
C PRO A 518 -16.25 -23.71 2.76
N PHE A 519 -15.43 -23.37 1.75
CA PHE A 519 -15.77 -23.48 0.33
C PHE A 519 -15.24 -24.78 -0.26
N PRO A 520 -16.04 -25.85 -0.39
CA PRO A 520 -15.55 -27.11 -0.93
C PRO A 520 -14.93 -26.90 -2.31
N PHE A 521 -13.87 -27.65 -2.60
CA PHE A 521 -13.18 -27.57 -3.88
C PHE A 521 -14.17 -27.70 -5.04
N ALA A 522 -14.18 -26.69 -5.92
CA ALA A 522 -15.04 -26.66 -7.09
C ALA A 522 -14.20 -26.33 -8.33
N LEU A 523 -14.16 -27.28 -9.27
CA LEU A 523 -13.67 -27.02 -10.63
C LEU A 523 -14.84 -26.46 -11.44
N ASP A 524 -14.83 -25.14 -11.67
CA ASP A 524 -15.81 -24.45 -12.49
C ASP A 524 -15.42 -24.51 -13.96
N VAL A 525 -16.40 -24.77 -14.82
CA VAL A 525 -16.26 -24.75 -16.27
C VAL A 525 -17.40 -23.93 -16.82
N SER A 526 -17.10 -22.73 -17.29
CA SER A 526 -18.08 -21.76 -17.76
C SER A 526 -17.75 -21.27 -19.17
N PRO A 527 -18.74 -21.09 -20.06
CA PRO A 527 -18.53 -20.39 -21.32
C PRO A 527 -18.10 -18.94 -21.06
N TRP A 528 -16.90 -18.58 -21.52
CA TRP A 528 -16.40 -17.21 -21.46
C TRP A 528 -16.83 -16.41 -22.68
N SER A 529 -16.80 -17.04 -23.86
CA SER A 529 -17.30 -16.47 -25.12
C SER A 529 -17.81 -17.57 -26.05
N ALA A 530 -18.27 -17.18 -27.23
CA ALA A 530 -18.60 -18.13 -28.29
C ALA A 530 -17.41 -19.03 -28.69
N GLN A 531 -16.17 -18.58 -28.46
CA GLN A 531 -14.96 -19.33 -28.80
C GLN A 531 -14.19 -19.88 -27.60
N LEU A 532 -14.47 -19.45 -26.36
CA LEU A 532 -13.66 -19.80 -25.19
C LEU A 532 -14.49 -20.34 -24.03
N LEU A 533 -13.98 -21.41 -23.41
CA LEU A 533 -14.35 -21.91 -22.10
C LEU A 533 -13.33 -21.39 -21.08
N ARG A 534 -13.81 -20.94 -19.92
CA ARG A 534 -13.00 -20.70 -18.74
C ARG A 534 -13.10 -21.92 -17.84
N VAL A 535 -11.95 -22.48 -17.46
CA VAL A 535 -11.85 -23.50 -16.42
C VAL A 535 -11.14 -22.86 -15.24
N SER A 536 -11.79 -22.80 -14.06
CA SER A 536 -11.22 -22.16 -12.87
C SER A 536 -11.45 -22.97 -11.60
N TRP A 537 -10.55 -22.84 -10.64
CA TRP A 537 -10.60 -23.55 -9.35
C TRP A 537 -9.82 -22.80 -8.28
N PRO A 538 -10.13 -22.97 -6.99
CA PRO A 538 -9.34 -22.41 -5.89
C PRO A 538 -7.89 -22.88 -5.94
N THR A 539 -6.93 -21.98 -5.74
CA THR A 539 -5.50 -22.35 -5.71
C THR A 539 -4.68 -21.64 -4.64
N ALA A 540 -3.84 -22.42 -3.96
CA ALA A 540 -2.71 -21.92 -3.19
C ALA A 540 -1.62 -21.30 -4.08
N ALA A 541 -1.14 -20.11 -3.71
CA ALA A 541 -0.05 -19.43 -4.39
C ALA A 541 1.21 -20.30 -4.41
N GLY A 542 1.88 -20.42 -5.56
CA GLY A 542 3.13 -21.18 -5.69
C GLY A 542 2.96 -22.71 -5.80
N ARG A 543 1.79 -23.27 -5.46
CA ARG A 543 1.51 -24.70 -5.65
C ARG A 543 1.32 -25.04 -7.13
N ALA A 544 1.85 -26.17 -7.58
CA ALA A 544 1.69 -26.61 -8.96
C ALA A 544 0.37 -27.35 -9.16
N TYR A 545 -0.30 -27.12 -10.28
CA TYR A 545 -1.54 -27.80 -10.67
C TYR A 545 -1.41 -28.32 -12.10
N GLU A 546 -1.82 -29.56 -12.33
CA GLU A 546 -1.89 -30.19 -13.65
C GLU A 546 -3.37 -30.32 -14.05
N LEU A 547 -3.81 -29.50 -15.02
CA LEU A 547 -5.11 -29.63 -15.65
C LEU A 547 -5.03 -30.70 -16.73
N ARG A 548 -5.98 -31.64 -16.73
CA ARG A 548 -6.07 -32.73 -17.68
C ARG A 548 -7.43 -32.75 -18.36
N THR A 549 -7.51 -33.31 -19.57
CA THR A 549 -8.76 -33.39 -20.34
C THR A 549 -8.97 -34.75 -21.02
N ASN A 550 -10.24 -35.06 -21.33
CA ASN A 550 -10.64 -36.17 -22.18
C ASN A 550 -12.01 -35.90 -22.84
N ALA A 551 -12.30 -36.58 -23.96
CA ALA A 551 -13.63 -36.61 -24.55
C ALA A 551 -14.62 -37.57 -23.83
N ASN A 552 -14.12 -38.44 -22.94
CA ASN A 552 -14.92 -39.39 -22.16
C ASN A 552 -14.50 -39.38 -20.67
N ALA A 553 -15.47 -39.28 -19.76
CA ALA A 553 -15.24 -39.21 -18.32
C ALA A 553 -14.60 -40.46 -17.71
N THR A 554 -14.69 -41.62 -18.38
CA THR A 554 -14.26 -42.92 -17.85
C THR A 554 -12.89 -43.38 -18.34
N SER A 555 -12.30 -42.69 -19.31
CA SER A 555 -10.99 -43.03 -19.88
C SER A 555 -9.85 -42.27 -19.21
N THR A 556 -8.61 -42.63 -19.54
CA THR A 556 -7.40 -41.98 -19.01
C THR A 556 -7.28 -40.54 -19.50
N PHE A 557 -7.27 -39.59 -18.58
CA PHE A 557 -7.14 -38.16 -18.89
C PHE A 557 -5.71 -37.80 -19.31
N ALA A 558 -5.58 -37.09 -20.43
CA ALA A 558 -4.29 -36.59 -20.93
C ALA A 558 -3.96 -35.22 -20.31
N PRO A 559 -2.68 -34.91 -20.04
CA PRO A 559 -2.27 -33.57 -19.59
C PRO A 559 -2.68 -32.51 -20.62
N LEU A 560 -3.24 -31.40 -20.13
CA LEU A 560 -3.61 -30.25 -20.94
C LEU A 560 -2.66 -29.08 -20.70
N THR A 561 -2.49 -28.69 -19.44
CA THR A 561 -1.55 -27.63 -19.05
C THR A 561 -1.16 -27.74 -17.58
N ASN A 562 0.00 -27.19 -17.24
CA ASN A 562 0.43 -26.99 -15.85
C ASN A 562 0.33 -25.51 -15.49
N LEU A 563 -0.13 -25.22 -14.28
CA LEU A 563 -0.28 -23.87 -13.77
C LEU A 563 0.30 -23.79 -12.36
N THR A 564 1.08 -22.74 -12.09
CA THR A 564 1.38 -22.34 -10.71
C THR A 564 0.20 -21.56 -10.17
N GLY A 565 -0.36 -22.01 -9.05
CA GLY A 565 -1.51 -21.42 -8.39
C GLY A 565 -1.30 -19.97 -8.00
N ARG A 566 -2.41 -19.25 -7.93
CA ARG A 566 -2.51 -17.83 -7.59
C ARG A 566 -3.74 -17.61 -6.71
N PHE A 567 -3.70 -16.61 -5.85
CA PHE A 567 -4.85 -16.26 -5.04
C PHE A 567 -5.94 -15.52 -5.86
N PRO A 568 -7.24 -15.76 -5.62
CA PRO A 568 -7.79 -16.91 -4.87
C PRO A 568 -7.96 -18.16 -5.74
N ASP A 569 -8.14 -17.96 -7.05
CA ASP A 569 -8.44 -19.01 -8.01
C ASP A 569 -7.38 -19.00 -9.14
N GLY A 570 -7.01 -20.19 -9.59
CA GLY A 570 -6.30 -20.42 -10.84
C GLY A 570 -7.31 -20.54 -11.99
N GLU A 571 -6.91 -20.13 -13.20
CA GLU A 571 -7.78 -20.22 -14.37
C GLU A 571 -7.03 -20.51 -15.67
N VAL A 572 -7.72 -21.17 -16.60
CA VAL A 572 -7.24 -21.46 -17.95
C VAL A 572 -8.38 -21.21 -18.94
N PHE A 573 -8.07 -20.53 -20.04
CA PHE A 573 -8.98 -20.33 -21.16
C PHE A 573 -8.68 -21.34 -22.27
N LEU A 574 -9.71 -22.07 -22.70
CA LEU A 574 -9.64 -23.16 -23.67
C LEU A 574 -10.62 -22.93 -24.83
N PRO A 575 -10.35 -23.45 -26.03
CA PRO A 575 -11.33 -23.38 -27.12
C PRO A 575 -12.67 -24.04 -26.76
N HIS A 576 -13.77 -23.34 -26.98
CA HIS A 576 -15.13 -23.84 -26.81
C HIS A 576 -15.56 -24.61 -28.07
N GLY A 577 -15.65 -25.94 -27.98
CA GLY A 577 -16.06 -26.83 -29.07
C GLY A 577 -17.46 -27.44 -28.86
N SER A 578 -17.98 -28.11 -29.90
CA SER A 578 -19.30 -28.78 -29.86
C SER A 578 -19.28 -30.21 -29.27
N ALA A 579 -18.10 -30.77 -29.00
CA ALA A 579 -17.94 -32.09 -28.39
C ALA A 579 -17.89 -31.99 -26.85
N ALA A 580 -18.46 -32.97 -26.16
CA ALA A 580 -18.34 -33.07 -24.70
C ALA A 580 -16.85 -33.20 -24.30
N GLN A 581 -16.39 -32.29 -23.45
CA GLN A 581 -15.05 -32.28 -22.87
C GLN A 581 -15.16 -32.43 -21.37
N PHE A 582 -14.37 -33.35 -20.81
CA PHE A 582 -14.26 -33.57 -19.38
C PHE A 582 -12.91 -33.06 -18.90
N PHE A 583 -12.87 -32.50 -17.70
CA PHE A 583 -11.66 -31.98 -17.08
C PHE A 583 -11.38 -32.69 -15.76
N ARG A 584 -10.09 -32.87 -15.45
CA ARG A 584 -9.62 -33.34 -14.14
C ARG A 584 -8.45 -32.49 -13.72
N LEU A 585 -8.51 -31.96 -12.51
CA LEU A 585 -7.37 -31.29 -11.88
C LEU A 585 -6.58 -32.28 -11.04
N ARG A 586 -5.26 -32.19 -11.09
CA ARG A 586 -4.36 -32.87 -10.17
C ARG A 586 -3.48 -31.83 -9.49
N ALA A 587 -3.58 -31.74 -8.17
CA ALA A 587 -2.57 -31.10 -7.34
C ALA A 587 -1.65 -32.21 -6.80
N PRO A 588 -0.31 -32.11 -6.96
CA PRO A 588 0.63 -33.05 -6.39
C PRO A 588 0.69 -32.95 -4.87
#